data_AF-A0A0E0ADL9-F1
#
_entry.id   AF-A0A0E0ADL9-F1
#
_cell.length_a   1.000
_cell.length_b   1.000
_cell.length_c   1.000
_cell.angle_alpha   90.00
_cell.angle_beta   90.00
_cell.angle_gamma   90.00
#
_symmetry.space_group_name_H-M   'P 1'
#
loop_
_entity.id
_entity.type
_entity.pdbx_description
1 polymer ?
#
loop_
_entity_poly.entity_id
_entity_poly.type
_entity_poly.pdbx_seq_one_letter_code
_entity_poly.pdbx_strand_id
1 'polypeptide(L)'
;MAMAVRLAAGLVVALLLAGDASAATLALYNRCAETVWPGIQPSAGKELLARGGFQLAPNRATSIRLPAGWSGRVWGRQGCSFDAAGRGRCATGDCGGALYCNGAGGAPPATLAEITLASTPAAQDFYDVSLVDGYNIPIAMTPSHGSGANCVPAGCISDLNRVCPAGLAVRGGGGDNRVVGCRSACAAYGAPQYCCTGQFGSPQQCKPTAYSRLFKTACPKAYSYAYDDLTSILTCSAGASYIVTFCPHRR
;
A
#
# COMPACT_ATOMS: atom_id res chain seq x y z
N MET A 1 -64.00 6.14 46.44
CA MET A 1 -63.04 5.02 46.66
C MET A 1 -63.32 4.00 45.58
N ALA A 2 -62.44 3.62 44.65
CA ALA A 2 -60.99 3.70 44.58
C ALA A 2 -60.52 4.00 43.14
N MET A 3 -59.28 4.48 43.04
CA MET A 3 -58.58 4.98 41.85
C MET A 3 -58.56 4.01 40.66
N ALA A 4 -58.82 4.54 39.47
CA ALA A 4 -58.39 3.96 38.21
C ALA A 4 -56.89 4.25 38.00
N VAL A 5 -56.04 3.22 38.12
CA VAL A 5 -54.63 3.31 37.71
C VAL A 5 -54.56 2.97 36.22
N ARG A 6 -54.44 4.00 35.37
CA ARG A 6 -54.10 3.81 33.95
C ARG A 6 -52.58 3.60 33.87
N LEU A 7 -52.15 2.36 33.67
CA LEU A 7 -50.77 2.03 33.30
C LEU A 7 -50.56 2.46 31.84
N ALA A 8 -49.99 3.66 31.64
CA ALA A 8 -49.46 4.06 30.35
C ALA A 8 -48.16 3.28 30.11
N ALA A 9 -48.21 2.27 29.24
CA ALA A 9 -47.03 1.59 28.75
C ALA A 9 -46.23 2.55 27.84
N GLY A 10 -45.28 3.28 28.43
CA GLY A 10 -44.35 4.12 27.68
C GLY A 10 -43.38 3.25 26.89
N LEU A 11 -43.48 3.26 25.56
CA LEU A 11 -42.49 2.68 24.67
C LEU A 11 -41.22 3.54 24.74
N VAL A 12 -40.28 3.17 25.60
CA VAL A 12 -38.94 3.76 25.61
C VAL A 12 -38.19 3.19 24.40
N VAL A 13 -38.22 3.93 23.29
CA VAL A 13 -37.29 3.69 22.18
C VAL A 13 -35.91 4.11 22.68
N ALA A 14 -35.13 3.15 23.15
CA ALA A 14 -33.71 3.35 23.39
C ALA A 14 -33.06 3.61 22.03
N LEU A 15 -32.82 4.89 21.72
CA LEU A 15 -31.99 5.28 20.59
C LEU A 15 -30.57 4.83 20.94
N LEU A 16 -30.21 3.62 20.49
CA LEU A 16 -28.82 3.17 20.48
C LEU A 16 -28.07 4.13 19.55
N LEU A 17 -27.44 5.15 20.14
CA LEU A 17 -26.37 5.88 19.48
C LEU A 17 -25.25 4.86 19.29
N ALA A 18 -25.30 4.13 18.18
CA ALA A 18 -24.14 3.43 17.68
C ALA A 18 -23.09 4.52 17.49
N GLY A 19 -22.15 4.62 18.43
CA GLY A 19 -20.99 5.46 18.25
C GLY A 19 -20.35 5.04 16.94
N ASP A 20 -20.34 5.93 15.95
CA ASP A 20 -19.56 5.74 14.73
C ASP A 20 -18.13 5.47 15.21
N ALA A 21 -17.70 4.21 15.16
CA ALA A 21 -16.30 3.89 15.27
C ALA A 21 -15.63 4.72 14.18
N SER A 22 -14.86 5.74 14.57
CA SER A 22 -14.16 6.64 13.64
C SER A 22 -13.38 5.76 12.68
N ALA A 23 -13.88 5.62 11.46
CA ALA A 23 -13.26 4.71 10.51
C ALA A 23 -11.97 5.34 10.03
N ALA A 24 -10.89 4.56 10.08
CA ALA A 24 -9.63 4.95 9.50
C ALA A 24 -9.82 5.35 8.03
N THR A 25 -9.11 6.37 7.60
CA THR A 25 -9.11 6.79 6.20
C THR A 25 -7.74 6.56 5.58
N LEU A 26 -7.73 6.16 4.31
CA LEU A 26 -6.54 6.11 3.48
C LEU A 26 -6.64 7.19 2.41
N ALA A 27 -5.85 8.24 2.54
CA ALA A 27 -5.69 9.25 1.51
C ALA A 27 -4.58 8.85 0.55
N LEU A 28 -4.89 8.78 -0.74
CA LEU A 28 -3.93 8.57 -1.82
C LEU A 28 -3.65 9.91 -2.48
N TYR A 29 -2.41 10.40 -2.40
CA TYR A 29 -2.01 11.71 -2.92
C TYR A 29 -0.95 11.57 -4.01
N ASN A 30 -1.23 12.10 -5.20
CA ASN A 30 -0.26 12.15 -6.30
C ASN A 30 0.48 13.49 -6.34
N ARG A 31 1.77 13.50 -5.92
CA ARG A 31 2.69 14.64 -6.12
C ARG A 31 3.61 14.47 -7.33
N CYS A 32 3.42 13.42 -8.12
CA CYS A 32 4.15 13.27 -9.37
C CYS A 32 3.67 14.31 -10.39
N ALA A 33 4.53 14.70 -11.32
CA ALA A 33 4.11 15.57 -12.43
C ALA A 33 3.17 14.86 -13.40
N GLU A 34 3.22 13.53 -13.42
CA GLU A 34 2.41 12.69 -14.29
C GLU A 34 1.23 12.08 -13.53
N THR A 35 0.21 11.68 -14.28
CA THR A 35 -0.90 10.89 -13.74
C THR A 35 -0.38 9.56 -13.21
N VAL A 36 -0.86 9.16 -12.04
CA VAL A 36 -0.65 7.84 -11.46
C VAL A 36 -2.00 7.13 -11.44
N TRP A 37 -2.01 5.83 -11.64
CA TRP A 37 -3.21 5.02 -11.47
C TRP A 37 -3.03 4.12 -10.26
N PRO A 38 -3.49 4.51 -9.06
CA PRO A 38 -3.42 3.63 -7.92
C PRO A 38 -4.09 2.28 -8.19
N GLY A 39 -3.44 1.20 -7.76
CA GLY A 39 -4.03 -0.12 -7.62
C GLY A 39 -4.21 -0.45 -6.15
N ILE A 40 -5.29 -1.14 -5.81
CA ILE A 40 -5.65 -1.53 -4.45
C ILE A 40 -6.01 -3.01 -4.46
N GLN A 41 -5.31 -3.78 -3.63
CA GLN A 41 -5.57 -5.20 -3.47
C GLN A 41 -5.85 -5.51 -2.00
N PRO A 42 -7.07 -5.97 -1.66
CA PRO A 42 -7.36 -6.45 -0.32
C PRO A 42 -6.68 -7.79 -0.07
N SER A 43 -6.35 -8.09 1.19
CA SER A 43 -6.05 -9.46 1.61
C SER A 43 -7.28 -10.35 1.45
N ALA A 44 -7.07 -11.67 1.44
CA ALA A 44 -8.16 -12.64 1.35
C ALA A 44 -9.25 -12.38 2.40
N GLY A 45 -10.51 -12.36 1.96
CA GLY A 45 -11.67 -12.11 2.82
C GLY A 45 -11.90 -10.66 3.23
N LYS A 46 -11.08 -9.70 2.78
CA LYS A 46 -11.31 -8.26 3.02
C LYS A 46 -12.06 -7.60 1.87
N GLU A 47 -12.74 -6.50 2.17
CA GLU A 47 -13.55 -5.75 1.21
C GLU A 47 -12.71 -5.18 0.05
N LEU A 48 -13.24 -5.30 -1.18
CA LEU A 48 -12.67 -4.67 -2.36
C LEU A 48 -13.01 -3.17 -2.40
N LEU A 49 -12.03 -2.34 -2.08
CA LEU A 49 -12.19 -0.89 -2.06
C LEU A 49 -11.97 -0.28 -3.45
N ALA A 50 -12.77 0.73 -3.80
CA ALA A 50 -12.66 1.51 -5.04
C ALA A 50 -12.50 0.66 -6.33
N ARG A 51 -13.16 -0.51 -6.38
CA ARG A 51 -13.07 -1.49 -7.49
C ARG A 51 -11.62 -1.95 -7.78
N GLY A 52 -10.72 -1.79 -6.81
CA GLY A 52 -9.31 -2.14 -6.90
C GLY A 52 -8.42 -1.12 -7.60
N GLY A 53 -8.91 0.06 -7.98
CA GLY A 53 -8.03 1.09 -8.56
C GLY A 53 -8.77 2.19 -9.28
N PHE A 54 -8.06 3.27 -9.59
CA PHE A 54 -8.63 4.45 -10.27
C PHE A 54 -7.51 5.31 -10.85
N GLN A 55 -7.89 6.39 -11.56
CA GLN A 55 -6.96 7.39 -12.06
C GLN A 55 -6.79 8.54 -11.05
N LEU A 56 -5.56 8.94 -10.78
CA LEU A 56 -5.23 10.03 -9.88
C LEU A 56 -4.32 11.05 -10.57
N ALA A 57 -4.92 12.17 -10.98
CA ALA A 57 -4.22 13.25 -11.68
C ALA A 57 -3.16 13.93 -10.79
N PRO A 58 -2.17 14.62 -11.38
CA PRO A 58 -1.16 15.38 -10.64
C PRO A 58 -1.79 16.36 -9.64
N ASN A 59 -1.19 16.45 -8.45
CA ASN A 59 -1.61 17.32 -7.34
C ASN A 59 -3.06 17.09 -6.90
N ARG A 60 -3.59 15.86 -7.07
CA ARG A 60 -4.90 15.46 -6.56
C ARG A 60 -4.77 14.37 -5.52
N ALA A 61 -5.67 14.42 -4.55
CA ALA A 61 -5.83 13.40 -3.53
C ALA A 61 -7.22 12.77 -3.60
N THR A 62 -7.33 11.52 -3.18
CA THR A 62 -8.60 10.81 -3.00
C THR A 62 -8.54 10.01 -1.71
N SER A 63 -9.57 10.15 -0.87
CA SER A 63 -9.66 9.45 0.40
C SER A 63 -10.63 8.28 0.32
N ILE A 64 -10.24 7.17 0.93
CA ILE A 64 -11.01 5.93 1.00
C ILE A 64 -11.23 5.58 2.46
N ARG A 65 -12.47 5.24 2.84
CA ARG A 65 -12.77 4.72 4.18
C ARG A 65 -12.28 3.28 4.27
N LEU A 66 -11.48 2.97 5.29
CA LEU A 66 -11.03 1.62 5.57
C LEU A 66 -11.94 0.99 6.64
N PRO A 67 -12.52 -0.20 6.39
CA PRO A 67 -13.18 -0.96 7.43
C PRO A 67 -12.23 -1.31 8.58
N ALA A 68 -12.77 -1.45 9.80
CA ALA A 68 -11.99 -1.97 10.93
C ALA A 68 -11.42 -3.35 10.59
N GLY A 69 -10.16 -3.60 10.95
CA GLY A 69 -9.49 -4.84 10.59
C GLY A 69 -9.18 -5.01 9.09
N TRP A 70 -9.37 -3.99 8.26
CA TRP A 70 -9.03 -4.08 6.83
C TRP A 70 -7.52 -4.28 6.67
N SER A 71 -7.14 -5.16 5.76
CA SER A 71 -5.75 -5.38 5.40
C SER A 71 -5.61 -5.51 3.89
N GLY A 72 -4.49 -5.03 3.37
CA GLY A 72 -4.22 -5.04 1.94
C GLY A 72 -3.02 -4.18 1.58
N ARG A 73 -2.88 -3.96 0.27
CA ARG A 73 -1.77 -3.20 -0.31
C ARG A 73 -2.22 -2.25 -1.39
N VAL A 74 -1.47 -1.16 -1.53
CA VAL A 74 -1.68 -0.11 -2.52
C VAL A 74 -0.38 0.17 -3.26
N TRP A 75 -0.45 0.41 -4.56
CA TRP A 75 0.71 0.78 -5.37
C TRP A 75 0.33 1.79 -6.45
N GLY A 76 1.33 2.45 -7.03
CA GLY A 76 1.14 3.38 -8.14
C GLY A 76 1.51 2.75 -9.48
N ARG A 77 0.60 2.80 -10.46
CA ARG A 77 0.87 2.42 -11.85
C ARG A 77 1.24 3.64 -12.68
N GLN A 78 2.20 3.51 -13.59
CA GLN A 78 2.70 4.61 -14.42
C GLN A 78 2.67 4.27 -15.91
N GLY A 79 2.57 5.30 -16.75
CA GLY A 79 2.56 5.15 -18.22
C GLY A 79 1.38 4.32 -18.70
N CYS A 80 0.20 4.55 -18.12
CA CYS A 80 -1.00 3.80 -18.47
C CYS A 80 -1.76 4.45 -19.63
N SER A 81 -2.34 3.61 -20.48
CA SER A 81 -3.32 4.00 -21.48
C SER A 81 -4.49 3.03 -21.44
N PHE A 82 -5.70 3.53 -21.29
CA PHE A 82 -6.94 2.75 -21.23
C PHE A 82 -7.95 3.26 -22.25
N ASP A 83 -8.70 2.34 -22.85
CA ASP A 83 -9.87 2.66 -23.67
C ASP A 83 -11.06 3.12 -22.80
N ALA A 84 -12.16 3.52 -23.44
CA ALA A 84 -13.37 3.94 -22.74
C ALA A 84 -14.01 2.84 -21.87
N ALA A 85 -13.70 1.57 -22.13
CA ALA A 85 -14.13 0.44 -21.32
C ALA A 85 -13.17 0.14 -20.14
N GLY A 86 -12.09 0.91 -20.01
CA GLY A 86 -11.07 0.71 -18.97
C GLY A 86 -10.10 -0.43 -19.26
N ARG A 87 -9.95 -0.88 -20.51
CA ARG A 87 -8.99 -1.91 -20.93
C ARG A 87 -7.76 -1.27 -21.56
N GLY A 88 -6.59 -1.81 -21.30
CA GLY A 88 -5.34 -1.18 -21.69
C GLY A 88 -4.11 -1.82 -21.09
N ARG A 89 -3.10 -1.01 -20.78
CA ARG A 89 -1.85 -1.45 -20.14
C ARG A 89 -1.13 -0.28 -19.48
N CYS A 90 -0.41 -0.58 -18.40
CA CYS A 90 0.57 0.30 -17.79
C CYS A 90 2.01 -0.16 -18.07
N ALA A 91 2.96 0.79 -18.10
CA ALA A 91 4.38 0.49 -18.24
C ALA A 91 4.96 -0.21 -17.00
N THR A 92 4.49 0.16 -15.81
CA THR A 92 4.85 -0.48 -14.52
C THR A 92 3.63 -0.67 -13.63
N GLY A 93 3.66 -1.73 -12.80
CA GLY A 93 2.60 -2.05 -11.85
C GLY A 93 1.26 -2.49 -12.45
N ASP A 94 1.21 -2.81 -13.75
CA ASP A 94 -0.03 -3.21 -14.43
C ASP A 94 -0.73 -4.38 -13.72
N CYS A 95 -2.07 -4.38 -13.68
CA CYS A 95 -2.85 -5.40 -12.98
C CYS A 95 -3.74 -6.22 -13.92
N GLY A 96 -3.17 -6.61 -15.06
CA GLY A 96 -3.89 -7.43 -16.07
C GLY A 96 -4.58 -6.59 -17.13
N GLY A 97 -4.08 -5.39 -17.42
CA GLY A 97 -4.57 -4.52 -18.47
C GLY A 97 -5.92 -3.86 -18.17
N ALA A 98 -6.26 -3.69 -16.90
CA ALA A 98 -7.52 -3.09 -16.46
C ALA A 98 -7.30 -1.81 -15.65
N LEU A 99 -8.13 -0.79 -15.88
CA LEU A 99 -8.17 0.43 -15.08
C LEU A 99 -8.52 0.13 -13.62
N TYR A 100 -9.51 -0.73 -13.42
CA TYR A 100 -9.96 -1.23 -12.13
C TYR A 100 -9.35 -2.62 -11.89
N CYS A 101 -8.42 -2.75 -10.94
CA CYS A 101 -7.70 -4.02 -10.76
C CYS A 101 -8.58 -5.15 -10.20
N ASN A 102 -9.75 -4.84 -9.63
CA ASN A 102 -10.72 -5.83 -9.15
C ASN A 102 -10.11 -6.93 -8.24
N GLY A 103 -9.17 -6.54 -7.37
CA GLY A 103 -8.46 -7.45 -6.46
C GLY A 103 -7.24 -8.17 -7.05
N ALA A 104 -6.94 -7.99 -8.34
CA ALA A 104 -5.68 -8.42 -8.93
C ALA A 104 -4.50 -7.60 -8.38
N GLY A 105 -3.36 -8.26 -8.17
CA GLY A 105 -2.12 -7.60 -7.77
C GLY A 105 -1.42 -6.92 -8.95
N GLY A 106 -0.57 -5.95 -8.64
CA GLY A 106 0.30 -5.32 -9.63
C GLY A 106 1.43 -6.25 -10.07
N ALA A 107 1.73 -6.27 -11.37
CA ALA A 107 2.88 -6.96 -11.92
C ALA A 107 4.18 -6.25 -11.52
N PRO A 108 5.17 -6.96 -10.93
CA PRO A 108 6.48 -6.40 -10.62
C PRO A 108 7.21 -5.82 -11.85
N PRO A 109 7.96 -4.71 -11.70
CA PRO A 109 8.25 -4.02 -10.45
C PRO A 109 7.14 -3.07 -9.99
N ALA A 110 6.82 -3.12 -8.70
CA ALA A 110 5.87 -2.22 -8.05
C ALA A 110 6.30 -1.93 -6.60
N THR A 111 6.44 -0.65 -6.26
CA THR A 111 6.58 -0.22 -4.86
C THR A 111 5.23 -0.32 -4.18
N LEU A 112 5.18 -1.01 -3.04
CA LEU A 112 3.94 -1.29 -2.31
C LEU A 112 3.88 -0.47 -1.03
N ALA A 113 2.72 0.06 -0.70
CA ALA A 113 2.35 0.47 0.66
C ALA A 113 1.40 -0.59 1.22
N GLU A 114 1.77 -1.21 2.34
CA GLU A 114 1.04 -2.33 2.93
C GLU A 114 0.49 -1.91 4.28
N ILE A 115 -0.72 -2.37 4.61
CA ILE A 115 -1.39 -2.03 5.87
C ILE A 115 -2.29 -3.16 6.35
N THR A 116 -2.30 -3.33 7.67
CA THR A 116 -3.23 -4.15 8.42
C THR A 116 -3.75 -3.34 9.58
N LEU A 117 -5.02 -2.95 9.54
CA LEU A 117 -5.65 -2.22 10.63
C LEU A 117 -6.00 -3.14 11.79
N ALA A 118 -5.94 -2.58 12.99
CA ALA A 118 -6.47 -3.15 14.19
C ALA A 118 -7.97 -3.46 14.03
N SER A 119 -8.38 -4.62 14.54
CA SER A 119 -9.80 -5.00 14.59
C SER A 119 -10.48 -4.57 15.90
N THR A 120 -9.70 -4.14 16.90
CA THR A 120 -10.19 -3.67 18.21
C THR A 120 -9.38 -2.46 18.67
N PRO A 121 -9.92 -1.59 19.55
CA PRO A 121 -9.20 -0.41 20.05
C PRO A 121 -7.92 -0.72 20.84
N ALA A 122 -7.79 -1.93 21.39
CA ALA A 122 -6.62 -2.36 22.15
C ALA A 122 -5.50 -2.95 21.27
N ALA A 123 -5.80 -3.26 20.00
CA ALA A 123 -4.82 -3.77 19.04
C ALA A 123 -4.05 -2.64 18.35
N GLN A 124 -3.05 -3.02 17.55
CA GLN A 124 -2.22 -2.08 16.79
C GLN A 124 -2.46 -2.26 15.28
N ASP A 125 -2.35 -1.15 14.57
CA ASP A 125 -2.20 -1.13 13.13
C ASP A 125 -0.74 -1.48 12.79
N PHE A 126 -0.54 -2.23 11.72
CA PHE A 126 0.76 -2.53 11.12
C PHE A 126 0.80 -1.96 9.72
N TYR A 127 1.90 -1.30 9.35
CA TYR A 127 2.04 -0.73 8.02
C TYR A 127 3.51 -0.58 7.64
N ASP A 128 3.75 -0.56 6.33
CA ASP A 128 5.09 -0.44 5.77
C ASP A 128 5.06 0.04 4.32
N VAL A 129 6.26 0.29 3.79
CA VAL A 129 6.49 0.38 2.35
C VAL A 129 7.46 -0.73 1.98
N SER A 130 7.14 -1.46 0.92
CA SER A 130 7.84 -2.67 0.53
C SER A 130 8.33 -2.61 -0.91
N LEU A 131 9.58 -3.04 -1.08
CA LEU A 131 10.31 -3.18 -2.35
C LEU A 131 10.58 -4.66 -2.69
N VAL A 132 9.93 -5.59 -1.98
CA VAL A 132 10.00 -7.03 -2.25
C VAL A 132 9.59 -7.33 -3.69
N ASP A 133 8.56 -6.64 -4.17
CA ASP A 133 8.05 -6.70 -5.54
C ASP A 133 8.75 -5.69 -6.46
N GLY A 134 9.88 -5.12 -6.07
CA GLY A 134 10.65 -4.15 -6.85
C GLY A 134 10.30 -2.69 -6.55
N TYR A 135 10.82 -1.81 -7.40
CA TYR A 135 10.61 -0.36 -7.32
C TYR A 135 10.14 0.18 -8.66
N ASN A 136 9.16 1.08 -8.67
CA ASN A 136 8.82 1.85 -9.87
C ASN A 136 8.66 3.34 -9.55
N ILE A 137 7.96 3.65 -8.46
CA ILE A 137 7.60 5.00 -8.05
C ILE A 137 7.94 5.20 -6.57
N PRO A 138 8.51 6.36 -6.17
CA PRO A 138 8.75 6.61 -4.75
C PRO A 138 7.44 6.81 -4.01
N ILE A 139 7.32 6.16 -2.85
CA ILE A 139 6.13 6.18 -2.00
C ILE A 139 6.56 6.53 -0.57
N ALA A 140 5.77 7.38 0.08
CA ALA A 140 5.77 7.55 1.53
C ALA A 140 4.39 7.24 2.09
N MET A 141 4.33 6.50 3.19
CA MET A 141 3.12 6.23 3.94
C MET A 141 3.23 6.89 5.31
N THR A 142 2.38 7.88 5.56
CA THR A 142 2.43 8.71 6.76
C THR A 142 1.16 8.51 7.58
N PRO A 143 1.25 8.06 8.84
CA PRO A 143 0.09 8.04 9.72
C PRO A 143 -0.34 9.48 10.06
N SER A 144 -1.65 9.68 10.19
CA SER A 144 -2.31 10.91 10.60
C SER A 144 -3.20 10.61 11.80
N HIS A 145 -3.12 11.44 12.84
CA HIS A 145 -3.84 11.24 14.12
C HIS A 145 -3.54 9.91 14.83
N GLY A 146 -2.50 9.17 14.40
CA GLY A 146 -2.02 7.97 15.08
C GLY A 146 -1.12 8.30 16.26
N SER A 147 -0.99 7.35 17.18
CA SER A 147 -0.09 7.45 18.34
C SER A 147 0.73 6.17 18.51
N GLY A 148 1.79 6.25 19.32
CA GLY A 148 2.73 5.15 19.56
C GLY A 148 4.16 5.49 19.10
N ALA A 149 5.16 4.89 19.76
CA ALA A 149 6.57 5.21 19.53
C ALA A 149 7.04 4.93 18.10
N ASN A 150 6.48 3.90 17.45
CA ASN A 150 6.81 3.51 16.08
C ASN A 150 5.82 4.06 15.04
N CYS A 151 4.94 4.98 15.44
CA CYS A 151 3.93 5.57 14.58
C CYS A 151 4.52 6.74 13.77
N VAL A 152 5.44 6.40 12.86
CA VAL A 152 6.25 7.34 12.07
C VAL A 152 6.11 7.08 10.57
N PRO A 153 6.51 8.01 9.69
CA PRO A 153 6.44 7.75 8.25
C PRO A 153 7.32 6.57 7.80
N ALA A 154 6.73 5.63 7.06
CA ALA A 154 7.41 4.62 6.26
C ALA A 154 7.64 5.12 4.84
N GLY A 155 8.65 4.61 4.14
CA GLY A 155 8.77 4.97 2.72
C GLY A 155 10.11 4.71 2.06
N CYS A 156 10.04 4.83 0.74
CA CYS A 156 11.18 4.88 -0.17
C CYS A 156 11.07 6.17 -1.00
N ILE A 157 11.70 7.24 -0.51
CA ILE A 157 11.60 8.59 -1.11
C ILE A 157 12.66 8.85 -2.19
N SER A 158 13.74 8.07 -2.17
CA SER A 158 14.83 8.10 -3.13
C SER A 158 14.37 7.61 -4.51
N ASP A 159 14.97 8.13 -5.57
CA ASP A 159 14.75 7.68 -6.95
C ASP A 159 15.66 6.47 -7.27
N LEU A 160 15.22 5.28 -6.88
CA LEU A 160 15.96 4.02 -7.06
C LEU A 160 16.22 3.67 -8.53
N ASN A 161 15.41 4.20 -9.46
CA ASN A 161 15.62 3.98 -10.90
C ASN A 161 16.96 4.55 -11.39
N ARG A 162 17.54 5.55 -10.70
CA ARG A 162 18.85 6.15 -11.05
C ARG A 162 20.04 5.26 -10.74
N VAL A 163 19.90 4.35 -9.79
CA VAL A 163 20.96 3.45 -9.31
C VAL A 163 20.62 1.98 -9.58
N CYS A 164 19.57 1.72 -10.35
CA CYS A 164 19.12 0.37 -10.65
C CYS A 164 20.18 -0.38 -11.48
N PRO A 165 20.65 -1.56 -11.02
CA PRO A 165 21.58 -2.38 -11.80
C PRO A 165 20.98 -2.77 -13.15
N ALA A 166 21.83 -2.87 -14.19
CA ALA A 166 21.38 -3.17 -15.55
C ALA A 166 20.56 -4.47 -15.65
N GLY A 167 20.91 -5.50 -14.88
CA GLY A 167 20.18 -6.78 -14.85
C GLY A 167 18.79 -6.71 -14.20
N LEU A 168 18.47 -5.63 -13.49
CA LEU A 168 17.17 -5.41 -12.83
C LEU A 168 16.33 -4.32 -13.51
N ALA A 169 16.94 -3.54 -14.39
CA ALA A 169 16.31 -2.36 -14.98
C ALA A 169 15.17 -2.72 -15.95
N VAL A 170 14.02 -2.09 -15.74
CA VAL A 170 12.91 -2.04 -16.70
C VAL A 170 12.98 -0.71 -17.40
N ARG A 171 13.04 -0.73 -18.73
CA ARG A 171 13.19 0.49 -19.55
C ARG A 171 11.89 0.85 -20.26
N GLY A 172 11.61 2.14 -20.35
CA GLY A 172 10.46 2.67 -21.09
C GLY A 172 10.62 2.50 -22.60
N GLY A 173 9.50 2.44 -23.32
CA GLY A 173 9.49 2.29 -24.79
C GLY A 173 9.74 3.58 -25.58
N GLY A 174 9.95 4.72 -24.91
CA GLY A 174 9.94 6.07 -25.50
C GLY A 174 11.25 6.54 -26.13
N GLY A 175 12.16 5.64 -26.52
CA GLY A 175 13.42 5.99 -27.20
C GLY A 175 14.52 6.63 -26.31
N ASP A 176 14.16 7.16 -25.14
CA ASP A 176 15.09 7.78 -24.18
C ASP A 176 15.88 6.76 -23.33
N ASN A 177 15.64 5.46 -23.53
CA ASN A 177 16.24 4.34 -22.80
C ASN A 177 16.14 4.48 -21.27
N ARG A 178 15.19 5.28 -20.77
CA ARG A 178 15.08 5.61 -19.35
C ARG A 178 14.61 4.40 -18.56
N VAL A 179 15.23 4.17 -17.40
CA VAL A 179 14.77 3.18 -16.42
C VAL A 179 13.49 3.70 -15.77
N VAL A 180 12.39 2.97 -15.96
CA VAL A 180 11.04 3.28 -15.43
C VAL A 180 10.67 2.40 -14.24
N GLY A 181 11.46 1.36 -13.98
CA GLY A 181 11.33 0.51 -12.82
C GLY A 181 12.59 -0.32 -12.58
N CYS A 182 12.73 -0.84 -11.37
CA CYS A 182 13.81 -1.71 -10.94
C CYS A 182 13.21 -2.96 -10.32
N ARG A 183 13.40 -4.12 -10.97
CA ARG A 183 12.97 -5.41 -10.43
C ARG A 183 13.71 -5.71 -9.13
N SER A 184 13.05 -6.37 -8.19
CA SER A 184 13.77 -7.07 -7.13
C SER A 184 14.53 -8.26 -7.73
N ALA A 185 15.51 -8.79 -6.99
CA ALA A 185 16.23 -9.98 -7.43
C ALA A 185 15.31 -11.20 -7.58
N CYS A 186 14.26 -11.31 -6.76
CA CYS A 186 13.26 -12.37 -6.90
C CYS A 186 12.52 -12.22 -8.24
N ALA A 187 12.00 -11.02 -8.53
CA ALA A 187 11.28 -10.77 -9.78
C ALA A 187 12.16 -10.91 -11.03
N ALA A 188 13.47 -10.69 -10.92
CA ALA A 188 14.40 -10.82 -12.05
C ALA A 188 14.90 -12.25 -12.27
N TYR A 189 15.17 -13.01 -11.20
CA TYR A 189 15.91 -14.28 -11.29
C TYR A 189 15.14 -15.50 -10.78
N GLY A 190 14.07 -15.32 -9.98
CA GLY A 190 13.24 -16.41 -9.46
C GLY A 190 13.95 -17.40 -8.53
N ALA A 191 15.21 -17.15 -8.17
CA ALA A 191 16.00 -18.10 -7.40
C ALA A 191 15.54 -18.16 -5.93
N PRO A 192 15.52 -19.34 -5.28
CA PRO A 192 14.99 -19.51 -3.91
C PRO A 192 15.62 -18.58 -2.87
N GLN A 193 16.92 -18.28 -2.99
CA GLN A 193 17.63 -17.36 -2.09
C GLN A 193 17.20 -15.90 -2.23
N TYR A 194 16.62 -15.50 -3.36
CA TYR A 194 16.08 -14.15 -3.56
C TYR A 194 14.60 -14.07 -3.22
N CYS A 195 13.86 -15.15 -3.47
CA CYS A 195 12.42 -15.22 -3.20
C CYS A 195 12.08 -15.75 -1.81
N CYS A 196 13.08 -16.18 -1.03
CA CYS A 196 12.92 -16.78 0.29
C CYS A 196 11.95 -17.97 0.29
N THR A 197 12.16 -18.92 -0.62
CA THR A 197 11.32 -20.11 -0.77
C THR A 197 12.12 -21.40 -0.51
N GLY A 198 11.42 -22.51 -0.29
CA GLY A 198 12.05 -23.81 -0.04
C GLY A 198 12.99 -23.77 1.17
N GLN A 199 14.25 -24.13 0.98
CA GLN A 199 15.28 -24.09 2.03
C GLN A 199 15.64 -22.67 2.50
N PHE A 200 15.12 -21.63 1.85
CA PHE A 200 15.24 -20.23 2.28
C PHE A 200 13.93 -19.69 2.85
N GLY A 201 12.94 -20.54 3.14
CA GLY A 201 11.61 -20.17 3.66
C GLY A 201 11.58 -19.74 5.14
N SER A 202 12.72 -19.28 5.67
CA SER A 202 12.81 -18.78 7.05
C SER A 202 13.77 -17.58 7.14
N PRO A 203 13.57 -16.66 8.10
CA PRO A 203 14.51 -15.56 8.35
C PRO A 203 15.94 -16.03 8.67
N GLN A 204 16.06 -17.23 9.25
CA GLN A 204 17.35 -17.84 9.59
C GLN A 204 18.11 -18.26 8.33
N GLN A 205 17.42 -18.64 7.25
CA GLN A 205 18.04 -19.15 6.04
C GLN A 205 18.09 -18.11 4.91
N CYS A 206 17.06 -17.28 4.73
CA CYS A 206 17.08 -16.21 3.73
C CYS A 206 17.85 -14.99 4.25
N LYS A 207 19.09 -14.82 3.81
CA LYS A 207 19.94 -13.69 4.22
C LYS A 207 19.89 -12.54 3.22
N PRO A 208 20.15 -11.30 3.67
CA PRO A 208 20.28 -10.16 2.75
C PRO A 208 21.34 -10.42 1.69
N THR A 209 21.03 -10.07 0.45
CA THR A 209 21.93 -10.22 -0.71
C THR A 209 22.48 -8.86 -1.15
N ALA A 210 23.42 -8.84 -2.10
CA ALA A 210 23.89 -7.58 -2.67
C ALA A 210 22.74 -6.72 -3.23
N TYR A 211 21.72 -7.37 -3.82
CA TYR A 211 20.56 -6.68 -4.39
C TYR A 211 19.62 -6.09 -3.32
N SER A 212 19.26 -6.85 -2.28
CA SER A 212 18.40 -6.32 -1.23
C SER A 212 19.11 -5.24 -0.41
N ARG A 213 20.42 -5.38 -0.17
CA ARG A 213 21.23 -4.32 0.46
C ARG A 213 21.23 -3.02 -0.36
N LEU A 214 21.30 -3.08 -1.69
CA LEU A 214 21.18 -1.89 -2.54
C LEU A 214 19.86 -1.16 -2.31
N PHE A 215 18.75 -1.91 -2.24
CA PHE A 215 17.43 -1.35 -2.00
C PHE A 215 17.32 -0.75 -0.59
N LYS A 216 17.83 -1.46 0.41
CA LYS A 216 17.85 -1.00 1.81
C LYS A 216 18.71 0.24 2.00
N THR A 217 19.87 0.33 1.34
CA THR A 217 20.72 1.53 1.39
C THR A 217 20.01 2.75 0.80
N ALA A 218 19.30 2.59 -0.32
CA ALA A 218 18.55 3.69 -0.92
C ALA A 218 17.32 4.08 -0.10
N CYS A 219 16.68 3.09 0.53
CA CYS A 219 15.41 3.25 1.25
C CYS A 219 15.44 2.49 2.59
N PRO A 220 16.10 3.03 3.63
CA PRO A 220 16.31 2.33 4.91
C PRO A 220 15.02 2.00 5.66
N LYS A 221 13.95 2.78 5.42
CA LYS A 221 12.63 2.64 6.04
C LYS A 221 11.64 1.83 5.20
N ALA A 222 12.12 1.02 4.27
CA ALA A 222 11.32 0.14 3.45
C ALA A 222 11.82 -1.31 3.56
N TYR A 223 10.91 -2.28 3.41
CA TYR A 223 11.27 -3.68 3.21
C TYR A 223 12.04 -3.83 1.89
N SER A 224 13.23 -4.41 1.94
CA SER A 224 14.07 -4.67 0.76
C SER A 224 14.00 -6.12 0.27
N TYR A 225 13.54 -7.04 1.11
CA TYR A 225 13.28 -8.45 0.81
C TYR A 225 12.31 -9.07 1.84
N ALA A 226 11.84 -10.29 1.61
CA ALA A 226 10.72 -10.89 2.35
C ALA A 226 10.93 -11.03 3.87
N TYR A 227 12.18 -11.21 4.33
CA TYR A 227 12.50 -11.34 5.75
C TYR A 227 13.42 -10.20 6.23
N ASP A 228 13.24 -8.99 5.68
CA ASP A 228 13.95 -7.81 6.16
C ASP A 228 13.68 -7.53 7.63
N ASP A 229 14.56 -6.77 8.25
CA ASP A 229 14.54 -6.55 9.68
C ASP A 229 13.30 -5.77 10.16
N LEU A 230 13.08 -5.81 11.48
CA LEU A 230 11.94 -5.20 12.16
C LEU A 230 11.86 -3.67 12.01
N THR A 231 12.89 -3.00 11.49
CA THR A 231 12.81 -1.54 11.22
C THR A 231 11.91 -1.23 10.03
N SER A 232 11.53 -2.25 9.27
CA SER A 232 10.75 -2.11 8.03
C SER A 232 9.24 -2.19 8.27
N ILE A 233 8.78 -2.72 9.41
CA ILE A 233 7.36 -2.72 9.82
C ILE A 233 7.14 -1.74 10.96
N LEU A 234 6.17 -0.84 10.76
CA LEU A 234 5.83 0.20 11.71
C LEU A 234 4.46 -0.08 12.32
N THR A 235 4.26 0.45 13.53
CA THR A 235 3.01 0.27 14.26
C THR A 235 2.43 1.59 14.73
N CYS A 236 1.10 1.69 14.69
CA CYS A 236 0.35 2.76 15.34
C CYS A 236 -0.71 2.12 16.24
N SER A 237 -1.06 2.79 17.33
CA SER A 237 -2.29 2.47 18.07
C SER A 237 -3.51 2.60 17.16
N ALA A 238 -4.52 1.75 17.40
CA ALA A 238 -5.76 1.75 16.63
C ALA A 238 -6.40 3.15 16.54
N GLY A 239 -6.99 3.43 15.38
CA GLY A 239 -7.67 4.70 15.10
C GLY A 239 -6.83 5.70 14.30
N ALA A 240 -5.63 5.32 13.86
CA ALA A 240 -4.86 6.12 12.91
C ALA A 240 -5.56 6.17 11.54
N SER A 241 -5.40 7.30 10.86
CA SER A 241 -5.60 7.39 9.40
C SER A 241 -4.25 7.41 8.71
N TYR A 242 -4.22 7.23 7.39
CA TYR A 242 -2.98 7.10 6.65
C TYR A 242 -3.01 7.90 5.36
N ILE A 243 -1.87 8.46 5.00
CA ILE A 243 -1.65 9.16 3.73
C ILE A 243 -0.54 8.45 2.97
N VAL A 244 -0.88 7.87 1.82
CA VAL A 244 0.09 7.35 0.85
C VAL A 244 0.34 8.44 -0.19
N THR A 245 1.57 8.95 -0.22
CA THR A 245 2.00 9.98 -1.16
C THR A 245 2.92 9.38 -2.22
N PHE A 246 2.53 9.49 -3.49
CA PHE A 246 3.37 9.19 -4.64
C PHE A 246 4.27 10.39 -4.96
N CYS A 247 5.55 10.14 -5.23
CA CYS A 247 6.58 11.17 -5.45
C CYS A 247 6.74 12.19 -4.30
N PRO A 248 6.90 11.75 -3.03
CA PRO A 248 6.88 12.63 -1.86
C PRO A 248 8.01 13.66 -1.80
N HIS A 249 9.11 13.45 -2.54
CA HIS A 249 10.24 14.37 -2.61
C HIS A 249 9.97 15.61 -3.47
N ARG A 250 8.92 15.60 -4.30
CA ARG A 250 8.56 16.77 -5.11
C ARG A 250 7.86 17.81 -4.22
N ARG A 251 8.36 19.04 -4.34
CA ARG A 251 7.76 20.24 -3.72
C ARG A 251 6.68 20.80 -4.63
#